data_AF-A0A2K3N9R5-F1
#
_entry.id   AF-A0A2K3N9R5-F1
#
_cell.length_a   1.000
_cell.length_b   1.000
_cell.length_c   1.000
_cell.angle_alpha   90.00
_cell.angle_beta   90.00
_cell.angle_gamma   90.00
#
_symmetry.space_group_name_H-M   'P 1'
#
loop_
_entity.id
_entity.type
_entity.pdbx_description
1 polymer ?
#
loop_
_entity_poly.entity_id
_entity_poly.type
_entity_poly.pdbx_seq_one_letter_code
_entity_poly.pdbx_strand_id
1 'polypeptide(L)'
;APFWLTYDFPPKVRERLNIQWGTDWKGQAQKWFLFKFTGQDQEINLLGDGTEKPEFGEWSWISPEQVIDLAVDFKKPVYKEVLAAFAPHLQ
;
A
#
# COMPACT_ATOMS: atom_id res chain seq x y z
N ALA A 1 -10.53 -0.31 7.72
CA ALA A 1 -11.64 0.37 7.03
C ALA A 1 -12.69 -0.66 6.65
N PRO A 2 -13.91 -0.64 7.24
CA PRO A 2 -14.92 -1.67 6.97
C PRO A 2 -15.52 -1.59 5.55
N PHE A 3 -15.21 -0.55 4.78
CA PHE A 3 -15.71 -0.30 3.42
C PHE A 3 -14.61 -0.38 2.37
N TRP A 4 -15.01 -0.56 1.11
CA TRP A 4 -14.12 -0.52 -0.05
C TRP A 4 -13.64 0.90 -0.31
N LEU A 5 -12.35 1.06 -0.52
CA LEU A 5 -11.71 2.29 -0.98
C LEU A 5 -11.23 2.11 -2.41
N THR A 6 -11.36 3.13 -3.23
CA THR A 6 -10.94 3.08 -4.63
C THR A 6 -10.05 4.25 -4.99
N TYR A 7 -9.21 4.05 -5.99
CA TYR A 7 -8.48 5.12 -6.65
C TYR A 7 -8.28 4.77 -8.13
N ASP A 8 -8.18 5.80 -8.95
CA ASP A 8 -7.87 5.68 -10.37
C ASP A 8 -6.36 5.80 -10.58
N PHE A 9 -5.82 5.03 -11.52
CA PHE A 9 -4.43 5.20 -11.93
C PHE A 9 -4.28 6.54 -12.68
N PRO A 10 -3.27 7.36 -12.36
CA PRO A 10 -2.94 8.53 -13.18
C PRO A 10 -2.65 8.12 -14.62
N PRO A 11 -2.92 8.95 -15.64
CA PRO A 11 -2.79 8.58 -17.04
C PRO A 11 -1.44 7.93 -17.40
N LYS A 12 -0.32 8.51 -16.92
CA LYS A 12 1.03 7.98 -17.15
C LYS A 12 1.28 6.61 -16.50
N VAL A 13 0.69 6.38 -15.33
CA VAL A 13 0.80 5.10 -14.60
C VAL A 13 -0.05 4.06 -15.32
N ARG A 14 -1.30 4.40 -15.67
CA ARG A 14 -2.20 3.54 -16.43
C ARG A 14 -1.60 3.09 -17.75
N GLU A 15 -1.04 4.02 -18.53
CA GLU A 15 -0.38 3.70 -19.81
C GLU A 15 0.75 2.66 -19.63
N ARG A 16 1.62 2.87 -18.62
CA ARG A 16 2.70 1.92 -18.33
C ARG A 16 2.17 0.55 -17.92
N LEU A 17 1.17 0.51 -17.03
CA LEU A 17 0.58 -0.73 -16.55
C LEU A 17 -0.17 -1.46 -17.66
N ASN A 18 -0.84 -0.74 -18.56
CA ASN A 18 -1.52 -1.33 -19.72
C ASN A 18 -0.53 -2.04 -20.64
N ILE A 19 0.65 -1.44 -20.87
CA ILE A 19 1.73 -2.08 -21.66
C ILE A 19 2.23 -3.35 -20.95
N GLN A 20 2.41 -3.29 -19.63
CA GLN A 20 2.96 -4.41 -18.86
C GLN A 20 1.96 -5.57 -18.70
N TRP A 21 0.67 -5.28 -18.53
CA TRP A 21 -0.37 -6.27 -18.22
C TRP A 21 -1.26 -6.62 -19.42
N GLY A 22 -1.13 -5.92 -20.55
CA GLY A 22 -1.96 -6.13 -21.74
C GLY A 22 -3.45 -5.84 -21.52
N THR A 23 -3.81 -5.11 -20.48
CA THR A 23 -5.19 -4.87 -20.04
C THR A 23 -5.38 -3.42 -19.64
N ASP A 24 -6.57 -2.85 -19.89
CA ASP A 24 -6.85 -1.43 -19.63
C ASP A 24 -7.59 -1.21 -18.30
N TRP A 25 -6.90 -1.50 -17.19
CA TRP A 25 -7.48 -1.30 -15.86
C TRP A 25 -7.49 0.18 -15.47
N LYS A 26 -8.64 0.64 -14.97
CA LYS A 26 -8.82 2.03 -14.54
C LYS A 26 -8.13 2.35 -13.21
N GLY A 27 -8.02 1.39 -12.31
CA GLY A 27 -7.60 1.61 -10.93
C GLY A 27 -7.74 0.38 -10.06
N GLN A 28 -7.81 0.58 -8.73
CA GLN A 28 -7.96 -0.53 -7.77
C GLN A 28 -9.09 -0.25 -6.79
N ALA A 29 -9.77 -1.32 -6.37
CA ALA A 29 -10.67 -1.36 -5.23
C ALA A 29 -10.05 -2.19 -4.12
N GLN A 30 -9.96 -1.65 -2.92
CA GLN A 30 -9.16 -2.20 -1.82
C GLN A 30 -9.95 -2.23 -0.51
N LYS A 31 -9.71 -3.27 0.30
CA LYS A 31 -10.06 -3.30 1.72
C LYS A 31 -8.79 -3.37 2.54
N TRP A 32 -8.76 -2.60 3.62
CA TRP A 32 -7.59 -2.44 4.46
C TRP A 32 -7.81 -3.04 5.84
N PHE A 33 -6.77 -3.70 6.34
CA PHE A 33 -6.69 -4.35 7.65
C PHE A 33 -5.56 -3.74 8.46
N LEU A 34 -5.76 -3.61 9.77
CA LEU A 34 -4.75 -3.15 10.71
C LEU A 34 -4.23 -4.35 11.49
N PHE A 35 -2.91 -4.49 11.56
CA PHE A 35 -2.25 -5.55 12.32
C PHE A 35 -1.31 -4.96 13.35
N LYS A 36 -1.23 -5.61 14.52
CA LYS A 36 -0.17 -5.37 15.50
C LYS A 36 0.90 -6.43 15.29
N PHE A 37 2.12 -6.01 14.94
CA PHE A 37 3.24 -6.92 14.84
C PHE A 37 3.70 -7.31 16.25
N THR A 38 3.72 -8.61 16.54
CA THR A 38 4.09 -9.17 17.85
C THR A 38 5.35 -10.04 17.79
N GLY A 39 6.01 -10.09 16.63
CA GLY A 39 7.26 -10.82 16.41
C GLY A 39 8.50 -9.93 16.59
N GLN A 40 9.62 -10.40 16.05
CA GLN A 40 10.88 -9.67 16.02
C GLN A 40 11.15 -9.14 14.62
N ASP A 41 11.80 -7.96 14.52
CA ASP A 41 12.10 -7.31 13.24
C ASP A 41 12.86 -8.20 12.24
N GLN A 42 13.69 -9.13 12.73
CA GLN A 42 14.42 -10.11 11.92
C GLN A 42 13.52 -11.12 11.18
N GLU A 43 12.25 -11.24 11.57
CA GLU A 43 11.26 -12.08 10.87
C GLU A 43 10.74 -11.43 9.59
N ILE A 44 10.97 -10.12 9.39
CA ILE A 44 10.56 -9.39 8.19
C ILE A 44 11.54 -9.68 7.05
N ASN A 45 11.23 -10.69 6.24
CA ASN A 45 11.97 -11.03 5.03
C ASN A 45 11.28 -10.48 3.77
N LEU A 46 11.90 -9.49 3.11
CA LEU A 46 11.36 -8.89 1.88
C LEU A 46 11.68 -9.69 0.60
N LEU A 47 12.64 -10.63 0.66
CA LEU A 47 13.11 -11.39 -0.51
C LEU A 47 12.20 -12.57 -0.88
N GLY A 48 11.25 -12.93 -0.01
CA GLY A 48 10.39 -14.08 -0.21
C GLY A 48 11.18 -15.40 -0.24
N ASP A 49 10.72 -16.36 -1.04
CA ASP A 49 11.35 -17.66 -1.26
C ASP A 49 12.31 -17.68 -2.47
N GLY A 50 12.49 -16.53 -3.13
CA GLY A 50 13.35 -16.36 -4.30
C GLY A 50 12.75 -16.84 -5.63
N THR A 51 11.50 -17.32 -5.66
CA THR A 51 10.83 -17.76 -6.90
C THR A 51 10.27 -16.61 -7.72
N GLU A 52 9.89 -15.52 -7.04
CA GLU A 52 9.32 -14.32 -7.65
C GLU A 52 10.19 -13.10 -7.40
N LYS A 53 9.95 -12.05 -8.19
CA LYS A 53 10.63 -10.77 -7.99
C LYS A 53 10.12 -10.12 -6.70
N PRO A 54 11.01 -9.69 -5.78
CA PRO A 54 10.62 -8.97 -4.57
C PRO A 54 9.80 -7.71 -4.87
N GLU A 55 8.72 -7.50 -4.13
CA GLU A 55 7.90 -6.29 -4.21
C GLU A 55 8.60 -5.09 -3.55
N PHE A 56 9.25 -5.33 -2.41
CA PHE A 56 9.90 -4.32 -1.58
C PHE A 56 11.41 -4.56 -1.52
N GLY A 57 12.19 -3.47 -1.55
CA GLY A 57 13.64 -3.53 -1.33
C GLY A 57 14.06 -3.21 0.09
N GLU A 58 13.32 -2.34 0.77
CA GLU A 58 13.63 -1.84 2.12
C GLU A 58 12.34 -1.63 2.92
N TRP A 59 12.44 -1.67 4.24
CA TRP A 59 11.33 -1.39 5.16
C TRP A 59 11.82 -0.60 6.37
N SER A 60 10.92 0.15 7.01
CA SER A 60 11.18 0.82 8.28
C SER A 60 9.88 1.02 9.06
N TRP A 61 9.97 1.06 10.39
CA TRP A 61 8.88 1.53 11.25
C TRP A 61 8.79 3.06 11.20
N ILE A 62 7.64 3.59 10.78
CA ILE A 62 7.42 5.03 10.64
C ILE A 62 6.03 5.42 11.18
N SER A 63 5.87 6.70 11.52
CA SER A 63 4.58 7.24 11.97
C SER A 63 3.54 7.22 10.84
N PRO A 64 2.23 7.15 11.18
CA PRO A 64 1.14 7.27 10.21
C PRO A 64 1.24 8.51 9.32
N GLU A 65 1.67 9.64 9.86
CA GLU A 65 1.84 10.89 9.12
C GLU A 65 2.95 10.75 8.06
N GLN A 66 4.08 10.15 8.44
CA GLN A 66 5.18 9.88 7.50
C GLN A 66 4.78 8.91 6.38
N VAL A 67 3.89 7.94 6.66
CA VAL A 67 3.36 7.03 5.62
C VAL A 67 2.64 7.84 4.53
N ILE A 68 1.88 8.88 4.90
CA ILE A 68 1.21 9.75 3.94
C ILE A 68 2.21 10.58 3.14
N ASP A 69 3.22 11.13 3.81
CA ASP A 69 4.21 12.01 3.15
C ASP A 69 5.05 11.27 2.11
N LEU A 70 5.45 10.03 2.42
CA LEU A 70 6.28 9.17 1.56
C LEU A 70 5.48 8.46 0.45
N ALA A 71 4.16 8.35 0.59
CA ALA A 71 3.33 7.70 -0.42
C ALA A 71 3.31 8.47 -1.75
N VAL A 72 3.07 7.76 -2.85
CA VAL A 72 2.79 8.38 -4.16
C VAL A 72 1.46 9.15 -4.12
N ASP A 73 1.41 10.29 -4.80
CA ASP A 73 0.32 11.28 -4.63
C ASP A 73 -1.08 10.71 -4.81
N PHE A 74 -1.29 9.84 -5.80
CA PHE A 74 -2.61 9.27 -6.09
C PHE A 74 -3.09 8.26 -5.03
N LYS A 75 -2.21 7.75 -4.17
CA LYS A 75 -2.57 6.87 -3.04
C LYS A 75 -2.80 7.64 -1.73
N LYS A 76 -2.28 8.86 -1.59
CA LYS A 76 -2.38 9.66 -0.36
C LYS A 76 -3.83 9.81 0.15
N PRO A 77 -4.85 10.09 -0.69
CA PRO A 77 -6.23 10.20 -0.20
C PRO A 77 -6.73 8.90 0.43
N VAL A 78 -6.49 7.75 -0.22
CA VAL A 78 -6.86 6.43 0.31
C VAL A 78 -6.17 6.17 1.64
N TYR A 79 -4.87 6.44 1.74
CA TYR A 79 -4.15 6.20 2.99
C TYR A 79 -4.64 7.11 4.12
N LYS A 80 -5.00 8.37 3.83
CA LYS A 80 -5.61 9.27 4.82
C LYS A 80 -6.91 8.71 5.36
N GLU A 81 -7.77 8.18 4.49
CA GLU A 81 -9.03 7.54 4.90
C GLU A 81 -8.80 6.26 5.71
N VAL A 82 -7.84 5.43 5.32
CA VAL A 82 -7.45 4.22 6.05
C VAL A 82 -6.98 4.57 7.46
N LEU A 83 -6.06 5.52 7.59
CA LEU A 83 -5.51 5.95 8.88
C LEU A 83 -6.56 6.63 9.74
N ALA A 84 -7.44 7.46 9.18
CA ALA A 84 -8.55 8.05 9.93
C ALA A 84 -9.50 6.98 10.48
N ALA A 85 -9.81 5.94 9.69
CA ALA A 85 -10.63 4.82 10.13
C ALA A 85 -9.95 3.96 11.21
N PHE A 86 -8.62 3.95 11.26
CA PHE A 86 -7.84 3.19 12.22
C PHE A 86 -7.34 4.01 13.42
N ALA A 87 -7.45 5.34 13.39
CA ALA A 87 -6.95 6.23 14.44
C ALA A 87 -7.39 5.84 15.86
N PRO A 88 -8.64 5.39 16.12
CA PRO A 88 -9.04 4.92 17.45
C PRO A 88 -8.31 3.67 17.96
N HIS A 89 -7.58 2.97 17.09
CA HIS A 89 -6.87 1.71 17.35
C HIS A 89 -5.34 1.83 17.23
N LEU A 90 -4.83 2.99 16.83
CA LEU A 90 -3.40 3.28 16.83
C LEU A 90 -3.02 3.60 18.29
N GLN A 91 -2.24 2.71 18.91
CA GLN A 91 -1.75 2.84 20.29
C GLN A 91 -0.35 3.44 20.31
#